data_AF-A0A2W6C640-F1
#
_entry.id   AF-A0A2W6C640-F1
#
_cell.length_a   1.000
_cell.length_b   1.000
_cell.length_c   1.000
_cell.angle_alpha   90.00
_cell.angle_beta   90.00
_cell.angle_gamma   90.00
#
_symmetry.space_group_name_H-M   'P 1'
#
loop_
_entity.id
_entity.type
_entity.pdbx_description
1 polymer ?
#
loop_
_entity_poly.entity_id
_entity_poly.type
_entity_poly.pdbx_seq_one_letter_code
_entity_poly.pdbx_strand_id
1 'polypeptide(L)'
;MAGIDVAGEDEQSEDAGARQLHPRRDSTVITIAEVEQAAGQTAARIVEHIWWTGRDQVWQYERLVEIWRQWTLSRVCVDASGIGAGLAAFLEARFPDRVDRLVFTAPSKSELAYRMLAMINTGRLSVYTSDGSAEEREFWREIFACRYWLRANETMAWAVPESEGHDDFVTSLALTCRAAERMSPVAAGGLVRSVDDREGGW
;
A
#
# COMPACT_ATOMS: atom_id res chain seq x y z
N MET A 1 -8.40 1.93 -3.85
CA MET A 1 -7.36 2.47 -2.93
C MET A 1 -6.05 1.79 -3.25
N ALA A 2 -4.92 2.28 -2.72
CA ALA A 2 -3.62 1.62 -2.94
C ALA A 2 -2.63 1.82 -1.78
N GLY A 3 -1.68 0.90 -1.67
CA GLY A 3 -0.41 1.09 -0.98
C GLY A 3 0.70 1.27 -2.01
N ILE A 4 1.68 2.13 -1.73
CA ILE A 4 2.82 2.39 -2.60
C ILE A 4 4.09 2.32 -1.77
N ASP A 5 4.88 1.28 -2.00
CA ASP A 5 6.25 1.22 -1.52
C ASP A 5 7.17 1.81 -2.59
N VAL A 6 8.05 2.74 -2.21
CA VAL A 6 8.84 3.55 -3.16
C VAL A 6 10.31 3.20 -3.04
N ALA A 7 10.85 2.61 -4.09
CA ALA A 7 12.27 2.37 -4.22
C ALA A 7 13.01 3.57 -4.84
N GLY A 8 14.30 3.65 -4.52
CA GLY A 8 15.21 4.64 -5.09
C GLY A 8 15.55 4.38 -6.54
N GLU A 9 16.15 5.38 -7.19
CA GLU A 9 16.74 5.21 -8.51
C GLU A 9 17.95 4.28 -8.44
N ASP A 10 18.25 3.57 -9.53
CA ASP A 10 19.51 2.84 -9.65
C ASP A 10 20.65 3.87 -9.75
N GLU A 11 21.20 4.31 -8.62
CA GLU A 11 22.49 4.97 -8.63
C GLU A 11 23.55 3.92 -8.98
N GLN A 12 24.17 4.04 -10.16
CA GLN A 12 25.54 3.57 -10.34
C GLN A 12 26.47 4.47 -9.48
N SER A 13 26.37 4.40 -8.16
CA SER A 13 27.28 5.13 -7.26
C SER A 13 28.68 4.50 -7.38
N GLU A 14 29.71 5.33 -7.57
CA GLU A 14 31.13 4.99 -7.76
C GLU A 14 31.83 4.30 -6.56
N ASP A 15 31.10 3.72 -5.61
CA ASP A 15 31.68 2.95 -4.50
C ASP A 15 31.70 1.45 -4.83
N ALA A 16 32.59 1.10 -5.77
CA ALA A 16 32.72 -0.21 -6.40
C ALA A 16 33.17 -1.36 -5.46
N GLY A 17 33.38 -1.12 -4.16
CA GLY A 17 33.98 -2.10 -3.26
C GLY A 17 33.01 -3.05 -2.53
N ALA A 18 31.81 -2.58 -2.16
CA ALA A 18 30.94 -3.32 -1.23
C ALA A 18 29.64 -3.86 -1.83
N ARG A 19 29.20 -3.37 -3.00
CA ARG A 19 27.94 -3.78 -3.67
C ARG A 19 28.10 -4.88 -4.72
N GLN A 20 29.32 -5.38 -4.93
CA GLN A 20 29.65 -6.25 -6.05
C GLN A 20 29.11 -7.69 -5.92
N LEU A 21 28.57 -8.08 -4.76
CA LEU A 21 28.10 -9.45 -4.52
C LEU A 21 26.61 -9.62 -4.81
N HIS A 22 25.77 -8.60 -4.61
CA HIS A 22 24.36 -8.57 -5.03
C HIS A 22 23.92 -7.09 -5.19
N PRO A 23 23.73 -6.58 -6.42
CA PRO A 23 23.12 -5.26 -6.58
C PRO A 23 21.68 -5.34 -6.05
N ARG A 24 21.45 -4.78 -4.84
CA ARG A 24 20.12 -4.61 -4.27
C ARG A 24 19.32 -3.74 -5.23
N ARG A 25 18.34 -4.34 -5.89
CA ARG A 25 17.44 -3.66 -6.81
C ARG A 25 16.06 -3.64 -6.16
N ASP A 26 15.94 -2.81 -5.12
CA ASP A 26 14.64 -2.56 -4.48
C ASP A 26 13.67 -2.02 -5.55
N SER A 27 12.43 -2.47 -5.53
CA SER A 27 11.42 -2.14 -6.53
C SER A 27 10.33 -1.28 -5.94
N THR A 28 9.83 -0.33 -6.73
CA THR A 28 8.62 0.40 -6.38
C THR A 28 7.43 -0.51 -6.68
N VAL A 29 6.58 -0.75 -5.67
CA VAL A 29 5.42 -1.64 -5.78
C VAL A 29 4.14 -0.91 -5.39
N ILE A 30 3.12 -1.03 -6.23
CA ILE A 30 1.79 -0.48 -6.03
C ILE A 30 0.81 -1.64 -5.91
N THR A 31 0.25 -1.81 -4.72
CA THR A 31 -0.80 -2.78 -4.45
C THR A 31 -2.16 -2.06 -4.52
N ILE A 32 -2.98 -2.39 -5.52
CA ILE A 32 -4.28 -1.75 -5.76
C ILE A 32 -5.38 -2.63 -5.20
N ALA A 33 -6.28 -2.01 -4.43
CA ALA A 33 -7.42 -2.70 -3.83
C ALA A 33 -8.74 -2.00 -4.15
N GLU A 34 -9.76 -2.83 -4.43
CA GLU A 34 -11.14 -2.43 -4.30
C GLU A 34 -11.54 -2.34 -2.84
N VAL A 35 -12.47 -1.43 -2.57
CA VAL A 35 -12.95 -1.09 -1.23
C VAL A 35 -14.29 -1.77 -1.05
N GLU A 36 -14.36 -2.69 -0.10
CA GLU A 36 -15.60 -3.36 0.28
C GLU A 36 -15.98 -2.97 1.72
N GLN A 37 -17.27 -3.05 2.03
CA GLN A 37 -17.75 -2.84 3.40
C GLN A 37 -18.08 -4.21 4.01
N ALA A 38 -17.36 -4.55 5.09
CA ALA A 38 -17.53 -5.79 5.82
C ALA A 38 -17.82 -5.47 7.29
N ALA A 39 -19.03 -5.79 7.75
CA ALA A 39 -19.46 -5.60 9.14
C ALA A 39 -19.19 -4.18 9.71
N GLY A 40 -19.43 -3.14 8.90
CA GLY A 40 -19.20 -1.74 9.30
C GLY A 40 -17.74 -1.29 9.30
N GLN A 41 -16.84 -2.10 8.74
CA GLN A 41 -15.44 -1.79 8.55
C GLN A 41 -15.06 -1.87 7.07
N THR A 42 -14.02 -1.14 6.68
CA THR A 42 -13.46 -1.23 5.34
C THR A 42 -12.66 -2.54 5.19
N ALA A 43 -12.99 -3.30 4.14
CA ALA A 43 -12.23 -4.44 3.66
C ALA A 43 -11.48 -4.07 2.36
N ALA A 44 -10.33 -4.70 2.16
CA ALA A 44 -9.45 -4.53 1.02
C ALA A 44 -9.44 -5.81 0.19
N ARG A 45 -9.96 -5.73 -1.04
CA ARG A 45 -9.81 -6.80 -2.03
C ARG A 45 -8.75 -6.39 -3.02
N ILE A 46 -7.56 -6.99 -2.95
CA ILE A 46 -6.47 -6.71 -3.88
C ILE A 46 -6.90 -7.16 -5.27
N VAL A 47 -6.79 -6.26 -6.25
CA VAL A 47 -7.21 -6.48 -7.64
C VAL A 47 -6.07 -6.40 -8.64
N GLU A 48 -4.96 -5.76 -8.26
CA GLU A 48 -3.82 -5.59 -9.15
C GLU A 48 -2.55 -5.28 -8.36
N HIS A 49 -1.42 -5.73 -8.90
CA HIS A 49 -0.10 -5.27 -8.50
C HIS A 49 0.60 -4.63 -9.70
N ILE A 50 1.22 -3.48 -9.50
CA ILE A 50 2.06 -2.84 -10.52
C ILE A 50 3.41 -2.57 -9.88
N TRP A 51 4.50 -2.88 -10.58
CA TRP A 51 5.84 -2.66 -10.06
C TRP A 51 6.85 -2.26 -11.13
N TRP A 52 7.95 -1.67 -10.69
CA TRP A 52 9.11 -1.35 -11.53
C TRP A 52 10.37 -1.16 -10.67
N THR A 53 11.53 -1.28 -11.31
CA THR A 53 12.84 -1.18 -10.67
C THR A 53 13.70 -0.12 -11.36
N GLY A 54 14.48 0.64 -10.59
CA GLY A 54 15.54 1.52 -11.12
C GLY A 54 15.04 2.70 -11.97
N ARG A 55 13.81 3.16 -11.74
CA ARG A 55 13.21 4.30 -12.48
C ARG A 55 13.45 5.61 -11.74
N ASP A 56 13.69 6.68 -12.49
CA ASP A 56 13.91 8.01 -11.92
C ASP A 56 12.62 8.61 -11.31
N GLN A 57 12.77 9.53 -10.36
CA GLN A 57 11.66 10.12 -9.61
C GLN A 57 10.64 10.84 -10.51
N VAL A 58 11.07 11.44 -11.62
CA VAL A 58 10.16 12.15 -12.54
C VAL A 58 9.29 11.12 -13.25
N TRP A 59 9.90 10.06 -13.80
CA TRP A 59 9.18 8.97 -14.42
C TRP A 59 8.22 8.30 -13.44
N GLN A 60 8.67 8.01 -12.21
CA GLN A 60 7.83 7.39 -11.18
C GLN A 60 6.62 8.27 -10.83
N TYR A 61 6.82 9.58 -10.70
CA TYR A 61 5.74 10.53 -10.44
C TYR A 61 4.71 10.56 -11.57
N GLU A 62 5.16 10.68 -12.82
CA GLU A 62 4.25 10.69 -13.98
C GLU A 62 3.45 9.39 -14.07
N ARG A 63 4.13 8.25 -13.90
CA ARG A 63 3.48 6.95 -13.94
C ARG A 63 2.45 6.76 -12.83
N LEU A 64 2.75 7.22 -11.62
CA LEU A 64 1.81 7.16 -10.49
C LEU A 64 0.59 8.06 -10.72
N VAL A 65 0.75 9.23 -11.34
CA VAL A 65 -0.37 10.10 -11.71
C VAL A 65 -1.27 9.45 -12.76
N GLU A 66 -0.71 8.71 -13.72
CA GLU A 66 -1.49 7.92 -14.69
C GLU A 66 -2.29 6.81 -14.01
N ILE A 67 -1.63 6.00 -13.18
CA ILE A 67 -2.26 4.90 -12.42
C ILE A 67 -3.40 5.46 -11.56
N TRP A 68 -3.18 6.60 -10.89
CA TRP A 68 -4.19 7.26 -10.09
C TRP A 68 -5.46 7.56 -10.89
N ARG A 69 -5.32 8.04 -12.13
CA ARG A 69 -6.45 8.36 -13.02
C ARG A 69 -7.11 7.09 -13.56
N GLN A 70 -6.33 6.12 -14.00
CA GLN A 70 -6.83 4.87 -14.57
C GLN A 70 -7.66 4.09 -13.56
N TRP A 71 -7.17 4.00 -12.31
CA TRP A 71 -7.82 3.24 -11.24
C TRP A 71 -8.72 4.09 -10.33
N THR A 72 -8.84 5.38 -10.63
CA THR A 72 -9.66 6.33 -9.87
C THR A 72 -9.37 6.28 -8.35
N LEU A 73 -8.09 6.28 -7.98
CA LEU A 73 -7.68 6.05 -6.59
C LEU A 73 -8.29 7.11 -5.65
N SER A 74 -8.96 6.63 -4.61
CA SER A 74 -9.68 7.45 -3.62
C SER A 74 -8.87 7.68 -2.34
N ARG A 75 -8.00 6.73 -1.98
CA ARG A 75 -7.09 6.78 -0.84
C ARG A 75 -5.84 6.00 -1.17
N VAL A 76 -4.68 6.56 -0.82
CA VAL A 76 -3.38 5.95 -1.06
C VAL A 76 -2.50 6.15 0.18
N CYS A 77 -1.84 5.09 0.64
CA CYS A 77 -0.76 5.21 1.61
C CYS A 77 0.58 5.02 0.89
N VAL A 78 1.51 5.96 1.09
CA VAL A 78 2.79 5.99 0.37
C VAL A 78 3.93 5.93 1.38
N ASP A 79 4.92 5.10 1.11
CA ASP A 79 6.20 5.18 1.82
C ASP A 79 6.86 6.53 1.55
N ALA A 80 7.03 7.32 2.60
CA ALA A 80 7.67 8.62 2.60
C ALA A 80 9.05 8.56 3.28
N SER A 81 9.65 7.37 3.41
CA SER A 81 10.98 7.16 3.97
C SER A 81 12.06 7.45 2.94
N GLY A 82 13.15 8.06 3.38
CA GLY A 82 14.34 8.29 2.55
C GLY A 82 14.00 8.92 1.19
N ILE A 83 14.25 8.17 0.11
CA ILE A 83 14.10 8.61 -1.28
C ILE A 83 12.60 8.82 -1.64
N GLY A 84 11.67 8.09 -1.01
CA GLY A 84 10.23 8.23 -1.24
C GLY A 84 9.63 9.54 -0.70
N ALA A 85 10.33 10.26 0.18
CA ALA A 85 9.81 11.46 0.84
C ALA A 85 9.37 12.56 -0.14
N GLY A 86 10.17 12.80 -1.18
CA GLY A 86 9.90 13.81 -2.22
C GLY A 86 8.71 13.43 -3.09
N LEU A 87 8.71 12.18 -3.58
CA LEU A 87 7.62 11.63 -4.39
C LEU A 87 6.28 11.68 -3.64
N ALA A 88 6.28 11.26 -2.37
CA ALA A 88 5.11 11.31 -1.51
C ALA A 88 4.58 12.73 -1.29
N ALA A 89 5.48 13.72 -1.13
CA ALA A 89 5.10 15.13 -1.01
C ALA A 89 4.46 15.69 -2.30
N PHE A 90 5.01 15.34 -3.47
CA PHE A 90 4.42 15.77 -4.75
C PHE A 90 3.07 15.13 -5.02
N LEU A 91 2.89 13.85 -4.65
CA LEU A 91 1.59 13.18 -4.74
C LEU A 91 0.56 13.82 -3.80
N GLU A 92 0.94 14.12 -2.56
CA GLU A 92 0.06 14.80 -1.58
C GLU A 92 -0.37 16.18 -2.08
N ALA A 93 0.56 16.97 -2.62
CA ALA A 93 0.24 18.26 -3.21
C ALA A 93 -0.73 18.15 -4.42
N ARG A 94 -0.62 17.08 -5.20
CA ARG A 94 -1.46 16.85 -6.39
C ARG A 94 -2.84 16.28 -6.07
N PHE A 95 -2.93 15.47 -5.01
CA PHE A 95 -4.13 14.74 -4.57
C PHE A 95 -4.37 14.96 -3.08
N PRO A 96 -4.73 16.20 -2.68
CA PRO A 96 -4.94 16.56 -1.28
C PRO A 96 -6.02 15.68 -0.65
N ASP A 97 -5.88 15.42 0.65
CA ASP A 97 -6.77 14.59 1.47
C ASP A 97 -6.90 13.11 1.07
N ARG A 98 -6.19 12.68 0.01
CA ARG A 98 -6.21 11.29 -0.47
C ARG A 98 -4.90 10.55 -0.23
N VAL A 99 -3.83 11.24 0.15
CA VAL A 99 -2.52 10.64 0.44
C VAL A 99 -2.29 10.57 1.95
N ASP A 100 -1.95 9.39 2.46
CA ASP A 100 -1.41 9.18 3.81
C ASP A 100 0.07 8.83 3.70
N ARG A 101 0.93 9.76 4.10
CA ARG A 101 2.38 9.58 4.06
C ARG A 101 2.82 8.84 5.31
N LEU A 102 3.51 7.72 5.12
CA LEU A 102 4.08 6.96 6.23
C LEU A 102 5.60 7.00 6.18
N VAL A 103 6.23 7.42 7.27
CA VAL A 103 7.69 7.29 7.44
C VAL A 103 7.96 6.06 8.29
N PHE A 104 8.73 5.11 7.74
CA PHE A 104 9.07 3.88 8.43
C PHE A 104 10.02 4.13 9.60
N THR A 105 9.50 3.75 10.76
CA THR A 105 10.17 3.60 12.04
C THR A 105 9.79 2.24 12.61
N ALA A 106 10.55 1.72 13.57
CA ALA A 106 10.20 0.45 14.22
C ALA A 106 8.75 0.42 14.76
N PRO A 107 8.23 1.47 15.44
CA PRO A 107 6.83 1.51 15.84
C PRO A 107 5.84 1.45 14.68
N SER A 108 6.05 2.23 13.61
CA SER A 108 5.13 2.23 12.46
C SER A 108 5.18 0.92 11.66
N LYS A 109 6.35 0.28 11.51
CA LYS A 109 6.48 -1.03 10.83
C LYS A 109 5.74 -2.12 11.64
N SER A 110 5.83 -2.05 12.97
CA SER A 110 5.08 -2.90 13.89
C SER A 110 3.57 -2.68 13.78
N GLU A 111 3.11 -1.43 13.79
CA GLU A 111 1.69 -1.09 13.64
C GLU A 111 1.11 -1.64 12.33
N LEU A 112 1.84 -1.50 11.23
CA LEU A 112 1.46 -2.07 9.94
C LEU A 112 1.32 -3.59 9.98
N ALA A 113 2.23 -4.28 10.66
CA ALA A 113 2.20 -5.74 10.78
C ALA A 113 0.95 -6.23 11.53
N TYR A 114 0.70 -5.65 12.71
CA TYR A 114 -0.49 -5.98 13.50
C TYR A 114 -1.78 -5.68 12.74
N ARG A 115 -1.82 -4.56 12.01
CA ARG A 115 -2.96 -4.17 11.19
C ARG A 115 -3.23 -5.16 10.07
N MET A 116 -2.19 -5.55 9.33
CA MET A 116 -2.31 -6.55 8.27
C MET A 116 -2.82 -7.89 8.86
N LEU A 117 -2.23 -8.37 9.95
CA LEU A 117 -2.66 -9.59 10.62
C LEU A 117 -4.13 -9.50 11.09
N ALA A 118 -4.54 -8.36 11.65
CA ALA A 118 -5.92 -8.14 12.06
C ALA A 118 -6.88 -8.20 10.86
N MET A 119 -6.53 -7.58 9.72
CA MET A 119 -7.36 -7.63 8.52
C MET A 119 -7.45 -9.04 7.93
N ILE A 120 -6.34 -9.79 7.88
CA ILE A 120 -6.31 -11.19 7.44
C ILE A 120 -7.22 -12.04 8.35
N ASN A 121 -6.99 -11.99 9.66
CA ASN A 121 -7.69 -12.84 10.63
C ASN A 121 -9.20 -12.52 10.74
N THR A 122 -9.62 -11.34 10.28
CA THR A 122 -11.04 -10.93 10.25
C THR A 122 -11.68 -11.05 8.87
N GLY A 123 -10.96 -11.60 7.88
CA GLY A 123 -11.46 -11.73 6.51
C GLY A 123 -11.66 -10.40 5.77
N ARG A 124 -11.00 -9.33 6.24
CA ARG A 124 -11.04 -7.99 5.63
C ARG A 124 -9.91 -7.74 4.62
N LEU A 125 -9.07 -8.73 4.36
CA LEU A 125 -8.06 -8.69 3.31
C LEU A 125 -8.19 -9.94 2.45
N SER A 126 -8.32 -9.75 1.14
CA SER A 126 -8.33 -10.83 0.15
C SER A 126 -7.47 -10.45 -1.05
N VAL A 127 -6.91 -11.45 -1.73
CA VAL A 127 -6.10 -11.28 -2.95
C VAL A 127 -6.84 -11.90 -4.12
N TYR A 128 -6.65 -11.36 -5.32
CA TYR A 128 -7.23 -11.88 -6.55
C TYR A 128 -6.87 -13.35 -6.79
N THR A 129 -7.69 -14.02 -7.60
CA THR A 129 -7.43 -15.41 -7.99
C THR A 129 -6.19 -15.49 -8.86
N SER A 130 -5.40 -16.54 -8.68
CA SER A 130 -4.18 -16.79 -9.46
C SER A 130 -4.40 -16.59 -10.95
N ASP A 131 -3.56 -15.75 -11.55
CA ASP A 131 -3.62 -15.34 -12.95
C ASP A 131 -2.34 -15.71 -13.73
N GLY A 132 -1.32 -16.22 -13.03
CA GLY A 132 -0.05 -16.62 -13.61
C GLY A 132 0.83 -15.44 -14.02
N SER A 133 0.55 -14.23 -13.54
CA SER A 133 1.38 -13.03 -13.80
C SER A 133 2.75 -13.12 -13.12
N ALA A 134 3.69 -12.27 -13.53
CA ALA A 134 4.99 -12.19 -12.85
C ALA A 134 4.83 -11.58 -11.46
N GLU A 135 3.93 -10.61 -11.37
CA GLU A 135 3.55 -9.89 -10.19
C GLU A 135 2.93 -10.81 -9.14
N GLU A 136 2.01 -11.70 -9.53
CA GLU A 136 1.43 -12.70 -8.63
C GLU A 136 2.50 -13.65 -8.07
N ARG A 137 3.38 -14.16 -8.95
CA ARG A 137 4.46 -15.07 -8.53
C ARG A 137 5.39 -14.40 -7.54
N GLU A 138 5.77 -13.16 -7.80
CA GLU A 138 6.67 -12.39 -6.93
C GLU A 138 6.00 -12.06 -5.60
N PHE A 139 4.76 -11.58 -5.63
CA PHE A 139 3.94 -11.34 -4.45
C PHE A 139 3.90 -12.55 -3.52
N TRP A 140 3.52 -13.73 -4.04
CA TRP A 140 3.44 -14.94 -3.21
C TRP A 140 4.81 -15.43 -2.75
N ARG A 141 5.85 -15.29 -3.58
CA ARG A 141 7.23 -15.61 -3.20
C ARG A 141 7.63 -14.82 -1.95
N GLU A 142 7.40 -13.51 -1.94
CA GLU A 142 7.73 -12.67 -0.78
C GLU A 142 6.85 -12.97 0.43
N ILE A 143 5.53 -13.14 0.24
CA ILE A 143 4.60 -13.48 1.32
C ILE A 143 5.02 -14.78 2.03
N PHE A 144 5.43 -15.80 1.28
CA PHE A 144 5.89 -17.06 1.87
C PHE A 144 7.29 -16.99 2.50
N ALA A 145 8.15 -16.09 2.01
CA ALA A 145 9.49 -15.89 2.56
C ALA A 145 9.51 -14.96 3.79
N CYS A 146 8.49 -14.12 3.96
CA CYS A 146 8.40 -13.13 5.02
C CYS A 146 8.41 -13.76 6.42
N ARG A 147 9.23 -13.22 7.31
CA ARG A 147 9.36 -13.65 8.71
C ARG A 147 9.11 -12.49 9.64
N TYR A 148 8.66 -12.79 10.86
CA TYR A 148 8.48 -11.80 11.91
C TYR A 148 9.27 -12.16 13.17
N TRP A 149 9.60 -11.14 13.96
CA TRP A 149 10.23 -11.26 15.26
C TRP A 149 9.55 -10.32 16.25
N LEU A 150 9.19 -10.85 17.42
CA LEU A 150 8.73 -10.02 18.53
C LEU A 150 9.93 -9.46 19.27
N ARG A 151 9.85 -8.17 19.59
CA ARG A 151 10.83 -7.42 20.38
C ARG A 151 10.18 -6.97 21.68
N ALA A 152 10.96 -6.32 22.54
CA ALA A 152 10.43 -5.71 23.76
C ALA A 152 9.27 -4.74 23.44
N ASN A 153 8.39 -4.53 24.42
CA ASN A 153 7.23 -3.64 24.31
C ASN A 153 6.24 -4.04 23.20
N GLU A 154 6.08 -5.35 22.95
CA GLU A 154 5.13 -5.88 21.96
C GLU A 154 5.33 -5.28 20.56
N THR A 155 6.58 -4.95 20.22
CA THR A 155 6.89 -4.44 18.88
C THR A 155 7.23 -5.60 17.96
N MET A 156 6.63 -5.62 16.77
CA MET A 156 6.86 -6.62 15.74
C MET A 156 7.77 -6.04 14.66
N ALA A 157 8.90 -6.70 14.45
CA ALA A 157 9.70 -6.52 13.24
C ALA A 157 9.33 -7.61 12.24
N TRP A 158 9.37 -7.29 10.96
CA TRP A 158 9.16 -8.27 9.88
C TRP A 158 9.98 -7.88 8.66
N ALA A 159 10.38 -8.88 7.89
CA ALA A 159 11.12 -8.74 6.64
C ALA A 159 11.20 -10.09 5.92
N VAL A 160 11.47 -10.04 4.61
CA VAL A 160 12.04 -11.18 3.87
C VAL A 160 13.55 -11.21 4.16
N PRO A 161 14.14 -12.37 4.48
CA PRO A 161 15.59 -12.47 4.62
C PRO A 161 16.29 -12.02 3.33
N GLU A 162 17.35 -11.22 3.43
CA GLU A 162 18.02 -10.64 2.26
C GLU A 162 18.56 -11.71 1.28
N SER A 163 18.94 -12.88 1.78
CA SER A 163 19.34 -14.03 0.95
C SER A 163 18.19 -14.68 0.17
N GLU A 164 16.95 -14.35 0.53
CA GLU A 164 15.70 -14.90 -0.03
C GLU A 164 14.94 -13.86 -0.86
N GLY A 165 15.40 -12.60 -0.93
CA GLY A 165 14.87 -11.55 -1.78
C GLY A 165 14.46 -10.28 -1.02
N HIS A 166 13.58 -9.50 -1.64
CA HIS A 166 13.06 -8.23 -1.12
C HIS A 166 11.71 -8.40 -0.42
N ASP A 167 11.28 -7.39 0.34
CA ASP A 167 9.97 -7.32 1.01
C ASP A 167 9.06 -6.21 0.46
N ASP A 168 9.29 -5.77 -0.79
CA ASP A 168 8.64 -4.61 -1.40
C ASP A 168 7.12 -4.85 -1.60
N PHE A 169 6.71 -6.05 -2.05
CA PHE A 169 5.29 -6.40 -2.19
C PHE A 169 4.60 -6.55 -0.83
N VAL A 170 5.29 -7.12 0.15
CA VAL A 170 4.77 -7.23 1.53
C VAL A 170 4.57 -5.84 2.14
N THR A 171 5.52 -4.94 1.90
CA THR A 171 5.46 -3.54 2.33
C THR A 171 4.31 -2.80 1.68
N SER A 172 4.17 -2.90 0.36
CA SER A 172 3.06 -2.28 -0.37
C SER A 172 1.68 -2.83 0.06
N LEU A 173 1.58 -4.13 0.35
CA LEU A 173 0.38 -4.74 0.93
C LEU A 173 0.06 -4.15 2.32
N ALA A 174 1.07 -3.97 3.17
CA ALA A 174 0.89 -3.39 4.51
C ALA A 174 0.37 -1.96 4.44
N LEU A 175 0.96 -1.15 3.55
CA LEU A 175 0.53 0.22 3.27
C LEU A 175 -0.92 0.24 2.75
N THR A 176 -1.32 -0.72 1.93
CA THR A 176 -2.72 -0.86 1.47
C THR A 176 -3.68 -1.10 2.64
N CYS A 177 -3.29 -1.95 3.60
CA CYS A 177 -4.07 -2.18 4.81
C CYS A 177 -4.24 -0.89 5.64
N ARG A 178 -3.20 -0.05 5.71
CA ARG A 178 -3.30 1.28 6.33
C ARG A 178 -4.22 2.22 5.57
N ALA A 179 -4.13 2.24 4.23
CA ALA A 179 -5.03 3.04 3.40
C ALA A 179 -6.50 2.68 3.65
N ALA A 180 -6.81 1.38 3.80
CA ALA A 180 -8.16 0.88 4.07
C ALA A 180 -8.77 1.42 5.36
N GLU A 181 -8.03 1.40 6.48
CA GLU A 181 -8.56 1.89 7.76
C GLU A 181 -8.72 3.41 7.83
N ARG A 182 -7.96 4.14 7.02
CA ARG A 182 -8.10 5.59 6.89
C ARG A 182 -9.34 5.99 6.08
N MET A 183 -9.97 5.04 5.40
CA MET A 183 -11.28 5.27 4.80
C MET A 183 -12.34 5.13 5.88
N SER A 184 -12.98 6.24 6.24
CA SER A 184 -14.19 6.19 7.05
C SER A 184 -15.26 5.40 6.30
N PRO A 185 -15.97 4.47 6.95
CA PRO A 185 -17.22 3.96 6.40
C PRO A 185 -18.11 5.17 6.09
N VAL A 186 -18.74 5.20 4.93
CA VAL A 186 -19.85 6.14 4.74
C VAL A 186 -20.84 5.81 5.85
N ALA A 187 -21.11 6.76 6.75
CA ALA A 187 -22.06 6.55 7.81
C ALA A 187 -23.36 6.03 7.17
N ALA A 188 -23.82 4.85 7.59
CA ALA A 188 -25.05 4.23 7.07
C ALA A 188 -26.33 5.03 7.42
N GLY A 189 -26.20 6.31 7.79
CA GLY A 189 -27.23 7.20 8.27
C GLY A 189 -27.42 8.43 7.40
N GLY A 190 -27.36 8.29 6.07
CA GLY A 190 -27.98 9.27 5.19
C GLY A 190 -29.49 9.27 5.45
N LEU A 191 -29.98 10.21 6.27
CA LEU A 191 -31.40 10.45 6.47
C LEU A 191 -32.02 10.81 5.11
N VAL A 192 -32.69 9.84 4.48
CA VAL A 192 -33.58 10.13 3.35
C VAL A 192 -34.75 10.91 3.93
N ARG A 193 -34.78 12.22 3.68
CA ARG A 193 -35.91 13.07 4.05
C ARG A 193 -37.13 12.53 3.32
N SER A 194 -38.18 12.15 4.05
CA SER A 194 -39.46 11.84 3.43
C SER A 194 -39.87 13.05 2.60
N VAL A 195 -40.25 12.82 1.34
CA VAL A 195 -40.95 13.84 0.57
C VAL A 195 -42.23 14.09 1.33
N ASP A 196 -42.41 15.31 1.85
CA ASP A 196 -43.66 15.71 2.51
C ASP A 196 -44.82 15.34 1.59
N ASP A 197 -45.79 14.59 2.12
CA ASP A 197 -47.12 14.44 1.56
C ASP A 197 -47.74 15.84 1.50
N ARG A 198 -47.51 16.54 0.39
CA ARG A 198 -48.29 17.73 0.05
C ARG A 198 -49.71 17.26 -0.23
N GLU A 199 -50.53 17.42 0.78
CA GLU A 199 -51.80 18.14 0.71
C GLU A 199 -52.37 18.26 -0.72
N GLY A 200 -53.25 17.33 -1.07
CA GLY A 200 -54.44 17.61 -1.86
C GLY A 200 -55.60 16.95 -1.12
N GLY A 201 -56.52 17.63 -0.44
CA GLY A 201 -57.08 18.94 -0.75
C GLY A 201 -58.36 18.75 -1.56
N TRP A 202 -59.42 18.36 -0.83
CA TRP A 202 -60.86 18.29 -1.17
C TRP A 202 -61.36 17.19 -2.12
#